data_AF-A0A920QE40-F1
#
_entry.id   AF-A0A920QE40-F1
#
_cell.length_a   1.000
_cell.length_b   1.000
_cell.length_c   1.000
_cell.angle_alpha   90.00
_cell.angle_beta   90.00
_cell.angle_gamma   90.00
#
_symmetry.space_group_name_H-M   'P 1'
#
loop_
_entity.id
_entity.type
_entity.pdbx_description
1 polymer ?
#
loop_
_entity_poly.entity_id
_entity_poly.type
_entity_poly.pdbx_seq_one_letter_code
_entity_poly.pdbx_strand_id
1 'polypeptide(L)'
;MARIELSNNDVRLNTDAVDNSGGVNMSDYEVNLKILFQQMLRKGHINSKQERDEILISATDEISELVLANNRGQHRLISMDSIRSNLNFRLFRKLISHLEENGMNKRIEQIPAWSELNQLENADMPLPRPVLCVLMAYSKMEGFFMLSVHLNCRWKKNFQNITWNIFPWTLRDSFGENIIDHPLKKEIISTVLTNRITNQAGSTFISRMAHGSEKSIPDVVRTYLVLESSLEAETIREELYSLTDISEKERYDALIELEDLIKTLVRNVLIGQTCCLDLRKLRNSKNCCRNCSSIRKFQGMRRSQIWLFRKLVKQKQIKKLLKRRLHLLWMEYGHH
;
A
#
# COMPACT_ATOMS: atom_id res chain seq x y z
N MET A 1 12.32 -7.02 -24.46
CA MET A 1 12.11 -8.45 -24.77
C MET A 1 12.89 -9.39 -23.85
N ALA A 2 14.23 -9.31 -23.75
CA ALA A 2 15.03 -10.29 -22.98
C ALA A 2 14.60 -10.47 -21.50
N ARG A 3 14.21 -9.40 -20.78
CA ARG A 3 13.79 -9.51 -19.37
C ARG A 3 12.47 -10.27 -19.19
N ILE A 4 11.53 -10.11 -20.12
CA ILE A 4 10.24 -10.82 -20.08
C ILE A 4 10.47 -12.29 -20.40
N GLU A 5 11.28 -12.59 -21.41
CA GLU A 5 11.66 -13.95 -21.77
C GLU A 5 12.36 -14.66 -20.62
N LEU A 6 13.34 -14.02 -19.97
CA LEU A 6 13.99 -14.55 -18.78
C LEU A 6 12.99 -14.74 -17.62
N SER A 7 12.08 -13.76 -17.41
CA SER A 7 11.03 -13.87 -16.39
C SER A 7 10.06 -15.03 -16.63
N ASN A 8 9.79 -15.39 -17.88
CA ASN A 8 8.97 -16.54 -18.25
C ASN A 8 9.71 -17.88 -18.04
N ASN A 9 11.05 -17.83 -17.96
CA ASN A 9 11.91 -18.98 -17.62
C ASN A 9 12.32 -18.97 -16.13
N ASP A 10 11.41 -18.54 -15.26
CA ASP A 10 11.56 -18.48 -13.79
C ASP A 10 12.70 -17.61 -13.23
N VAL A 11 13.35 -16.78 -14.07
CA VAL A 11 14.35 -15.81 -13.60
C VAL A 11 13.64 -14.62 -12.95
N ARG A 12 13.85 -14.43 -11.65
CA ARG A 12 13.23 -13.32 -10.90
C ARG A 12 13.98 -12.00 -11.13
N LEU A 13 13.61 -11.28 -12.19
CA LEU A 13 14.24 -10.02 -12.57
C LEU A 13 13.23 -8.87 -12.64
N ASN A 14 13.56 -7.73 -12.03
CA ASN A 14 12.74 -6.52 -12.10
C ASN A 14 13.25 -5.56 -13.19
N THR A 15 12.62 -4.40 -13.32
CA THR A 15 13.17 -3.31 -14.15
C THR A 15 14.28 -2.57 -13.40
N ASP A 16 15.22 -1.96 -14.14
CA ASP A 16 16.31 -1.17 -13.55
C ASP A 16 15.78 -0.04 -12.67
N ALA A 17 14.63 0.54 -13.04
CA ALA A 17 13.98 1.57 -12.26
C ALA A 17 13.61 1.11 -10.84
N VAL A 18 13.24 -0.17 -10.67
CA VAL A 18 12.92 -0.74 -9.35
C VAL A 18 14.20 -1.11 -8.61
N ASP A 19 15.13 -1.80 -9.29
CA ASP A 19 16.36 -2.29 -8.66
C ASP A 19 17.28 -1.12 -8.22
N ASN A 20 17.26 0.01 -8.93
CA ASN A 20 18.00 1.23 -8.59
C ASN A 20 17.17 2.30 -7.84
N SER A 21 15.96 1.96 -7.39
CA SER A 21 15.04 2.95 -6.79
C SER A 21 15.54 3.59 -5.48
N GLY A 22 16.52 2.98 -4.80
CA GLY A 22 17.10 3.54 -3.57
C GLY A 22 17.78 4.90 -3.77
N GLY A 23 18.55 5.05 -4.86
CA GLY A 23 19.22 6.32 -5.17
C GLY A 23 18.24 7.43 -5.51
N VAL A 24 17.17 7.11 -6.26
CA VAL A 24 16.08 8.06 -6.56
C VAL A 24 15.38 8.50 -5.27
N ASN A 25 15.04 7.55 -4.40
CA ASN A 25 14.39 7.87 -3.14
C ASN A 25 15.27 8.71 -2.20
N MET A 26 16.59 8.46 -2.17
CA MET A 26 17.54 9.26 -1.41
C MET A 26 17.56 10.72 -1.91
N SER A 27 17.51 10.92 -3.23
CA SER A 27 17.42 12.25 -3.85
C SER A 27 16.13 12.99 -3.45
N ASP A 28 14.99 12.30 -3.38
CA ASP A 28 13.74 12.89 -2.91
C ASP A 28 13.87 13.42 -1.47
N TYR A 29 14.48 12.63 -0.57
CA TYR A 29 14.76 13.07 0.80
C TYR A 29 15.72 14.27 0.83
N GLU A 30 16.77 14.26 0.00
CA GLU A 30 17.72 15.37 -0.10
C GLU A 30 17.03 16.68 -0.49
N VAL A 31 16.19 16.67 -1.52
CA VAL A 31 15.44 17.85 -1.97
C VAL A 31 14.47 18.33 -0.89
N ASN A 32 13.72 17.41 -0.28
CA ASN A 32 12.77 17.74 0.79
C ASN A 32 13.49 18.39 1.99
N LEU A 33 14.62 17.82 2.43
CA LEU A 33 15.40 18.34 3.55
C LEU A 33 16.00 19.71 3.25
N LYS A 34 16.52 19.92 2.03
CA LYS A 34 17.06 21.23 1.60
C LYS A 34 16.01 22.33 1.72
N ILE A 35 14.80 22.06 1.25
CA ILE A 35 13.68 23.01 1.29
C ILE A 35 13.26 23.27 2.74
N LEU A 36 13.12 22.22 3.56
CA LEU A 36 12.79 22.34 4.98
C LEU A 36 13.82 23.19 5.73
N PHE A 37 15.10 22.84 5.64
CA PHE A 37 16.16 23.54 6.37
C PHE A 37 16.32 24.99 5.92
N GLN A 38 16.15 25.28 4.63
CA GLN A 38 16.15 26.66 4.14
C GLN A 38 15.01 27.47 4.78
N GLN A 39 13.83 26.88 4.95
CA GLN A 39 12.71 27.52 5.64
C GLN A 39 13.00 27.71 7.14
N MET A 40 13.53 26.70 7.81
CA MET A 40 13.83 26.77 9.25
C MET A 40 14.91 27.81 9.57
N LEU A 41 15.96 27.92 8.74
CA LEU A 41 16.97 28.98 8.83
C LEU A 41 16.35 30.37 8.65
N ARG A 42 15.51 30.55 7.61
CA ARG A 42 14.85 31.85 7.36
C ARG A 42 13.91 32.27 8.48
N LYS A 43 13.26 31.31 9.15
CA LYS A 43 12.36 31.55 10.28
C LYS A 43 13.11 31.70 11.63
N GLY A 44 14.43 31.50 11.66
CA GLY A 44 15.22 31.56 12.89
C GLY A 44 15.02 30.35 13.82
N HIS A 45 14.48 29.24 13.33
CA HIS A 45 14.39 27.98 14.08
C HIS A 45 15.71 27.20 14.08
N ILE A 46 16.63 27.54 13.18
CA ILE A 46 18.01 27.07 13.18
C ILE A 46 18.88 28.34 13.17
N ASN A 47 19.84 28.42 14.09
CA ASN A 47 20.64 29.62 14.31
C ASN A 47 21.81 29.74 13.33
N SER A 48 22.29 28.61 12.79
CA SER A 48 23.47 28.59 11.94
C SER A 48 23.48 27.44 10.92
N LYS A 49 24.34 27.53 9.90
CA LYS A 49 24.56 26.41 8.97
C LYS A 49 25.19 25.20 9.66
N GLN A 50 25.99 25.43 10.68
CA GLN A 50 26.61 24.39 11.50
C GLN A 50 25.56 23.55 12.22
N GLU A 51 24.61 24.21 12.91
CA GLU A 51 23.49 23.54 13.58
C GLU A 51 22.63 22.74 12.57
N ARG A 52 22.40 23.30 11.37
CA ARG A 52 21.74 22.56 10.28
C ARG A 52 22.49 21.29 9.91
N ASP A 53 23.80 21.39 9.74
CA ASP A 53 24.65 20.26 9.34
C ASP A 53 24.65 19.16 10.43
N GLU A 54 24.66 19.53 11.71
CA GLU A 54 24.56 18.61 12.84
C GLU A 54 23.23 17.84 12.85
N ILE A 55 22.10 18.53 12.63
CA ILE A 55 20.77 17.88 12.52
C ILE A 55 20.71 16.95 11.30
N LEU A 56 21.32 17.34 10.18
CA LEU A 56 21.37 16.49 8.99
C LEU A 56 22.19 15.22 9.24
N ILE A 57 23.35 15.35 9.90
CA ILE A 57 24.21 14.20 10.25
C ILE A 57 23.46 13.25 11.18
N SER A 58 22.79 13.77 12.21
CA SER A 58 22.05 12.92 13.17
C SER A 58 20.86 12.18 12.55
N ALA A 59 20.28 12.71 11.47
CA ALA A 59 19.18 12.05 10.75
C ALA A 59 19.63 10.96 9.75
N THR A 60 20.94 10.79 9.51
CA THR A 60 21.48 9.94 8.41
C THR A 60 21.00 8.49 8.47
N ASP A 61 21.13 7.84 9.63
CA ASP A 61 20.76 6.42 9.78
C ASP A 61 19.25 6.22 9.66
N GLU A 62 18.47 7.14 10.22
CA GLU A 62 17.02 7.11 10.15
C GLU A 62 16.54 7.25 8.69
N ILE A 63 17.07 8.22 7.94
CA ILE A 63 16.71 8.41 6.54
C ILE A 63 17.15 7.20 5.70
N SER A 64 18.34 6.65 5.97
CA SER A 64 18.83 5.46 5.29
C SER A 64 17.88 4.28 5.48
N GLU A 65 17.41 4.04 6.71
CA GLU A 65 16.45 2.97 6.98
C GLU A 65 15.08 3.24 6.35
N LEU A 66 14.61 4.50 6.29
CA LEU A 66 13.38 4.84 5.58
C LEU A 66 13.47 4.53 4.08
N VAL A 67 14.61 4.84 3.44
CA VAL A 67 14.87 4.51 2.03
C VAL A 67 14.89 2.99 1.84
N LEU A 68 15.60 2.25 2.70
CA LEU A 68 15.67 0.80 2.64
C LEU A 68 14.29 0.15 2.86
N ALA A 69 13.52 0.63 3.83
CA ALA A 69 12.18 0.15 4.11
C ALA A 69 11.24 0.36 2.91
N ASN A 70 11.30 1.53 2.26
CA ASN A 70 10.52 1.78 1.05
C ASN A 70 10.94 0.86 -0.10
N ASN A 71 12.24 0.65 -0.32
CA ASN A 71 12.74 -0.26 -1.35
C ASN A 71 12.31 -1.72 -1.08
N ARG A 72 12.45 -2.22 0.16
CA ARG A 72 11.95 -3.54 0.58
C ARG A 72 10.44 -3.66 0.33
N GLY A 73 9.67 -2.61 0.63
CA GLY A 73 8.23 -2.54 0.41
C GLY A 73 7.84 -2.71 -1.06
N GLN A 74 8.53 -2.04 -1.98
CA GLN A 74 8.26 -2.14 -3.43
C GLN A 74 8.59 -3.54 -3.98
N HIS A 75 9.71 -4.14 -3.56
CA HIS A 75 10.08 -5.50 -3.95
C HIS A 75 9.08 -6.54 -3.45
N ARG A 76 8.59 -6.35 -2.21
CA ARG A 76 7.53 -7.17 -1.62
C ARG A 76 6.24 -7.05 -2.40
N LEU A 77 5.82 -5.83 -2.75
CA LEU A 77 4.66 -5.57 -3.60
C LEU A 77 4.74 -6.37 -4.89
N ILE A 78 5.84 -6.29 -5.64
CA ILE A 78 5.96 -6.97 -6.94
C ILE A 78 5.82 -8.49 -6.77
N SER A 79 6.36 -9.03 -5.69
CA SER A 79 6.26 -10.46 -5.37
C SER A 79 4.84 -10.86 -5.00
N MET A 80 4.15 -10.06 -4.19
CA MET A 80 2.73 -10.27 -3.85
C MET A 80 1.81 -10.08 -5.07
N ASP A 81 2.10 -9.12 -5.94
CA ASP A 81 1.35 -8.89 -7.17
C ASP A 81 1.59 -10.00 -8.20
N SER A 82 2.76 -10.64 -8.20
CA SER A 82 2.98 -11.86 -8.98
C SER A 82 2.02 -12.98 -8.53
N ILE A 83 1.92 -13.22 -7.21
CA ILE A 83 0.95 -14.18 -6.64
C ILE A 83 -0.50 -13.78 -7.01
N ARG A 84 -0.87 -12.51 -6.82
CA ARG A 84 -2.22 -12.00 -7.14
C ARG A 84 -2.55 -12.11 -8.63
N SER A 85 -1.57 -11.87 -9.51
CA SER A 85 -1.74 -11.93 -10.96
C SER A 85 -1.99 -13.35 -11.43
N ASN A 86 -1.37 -14.35 -10.79
CA ASN A 86 -1.69 -15.75 -11.05
C ASN A 86 -3.12 -16.09 -10.57
N LEU A 87 -3.50 -15.63 -9.38
CA LEU A 87 -4.83 -15.92 -8.81
C LEU A 87 -5.99 -15.25 -9.57
N ASN A 88 -5.76 -14.04 -10.09
CA ASN A 88 -6.76 -13.22 -10.77
C ASN A 88 -6.14 -12.32 -11.86
N PHE A 89 -5.68 -12.94 -12.92
CA PHE A 89 -5.03 -12.30 -14.07
C PHE A 89 -5.87 -11.16 -14.67
N ARG A 90 -7.19 -11.36 -14.74
CA ARG A 90 -8.13 -10.39 -15.30
C ARG A 90 -8.13 -9.04 -14.59
N LEU A 91 -7.82 -8.98 -13.29
CA LEU A 91 -7.71 -7.70 -12.58
C LEU A 91 -6.54 -6.86 -13.11
N PHE A 92 -5.43 -7.50 -13.44
CA PHE A 92 -4.26 -6.81 -13.99
C PHE A 92 -4.46 -6.44 -15.45
N ARG A 93 -5.21 -7.24 -16.24
CA ARG A 93 -5.62 -6.82 -17.58
C ARG A 93 -6.48 -5.56 -17.57
N LYS A 94 -7.42 -5.47 -16.63
CA LYS A 94 -8.22 -4.24 -16.42
C LYS A 94 -7.33 -3.06 -16.02
N LEU A 95 -6.33 -3.29 -15.17
CA LEU A 95 -5.35 -2.26 -14.84
C LEU A 95 -4.55 -1.81 -16.06
N ILE A 96 -4.08 -2.73 -16.91
CA ILE A 96 -3.37 -2.39 -18.16
C ILE A 96 -4.25 -1.50 -19.04
N SER A 97 -5.52 -1.87 -19.27
CA SER A 97 -6.46 -1.07 -20.06
C SER A 97 -6.70 0.31 -19.43
N HIS A 98 -6.95 0.36 -18.13
CA HIS A 98 -7.14 1.61 -17.39
C HIS A 98 -5.91 2.53 -17.52
N LEU A 99 -4.71 2.01 -17.34
CA LEU A 99 -3.49 2.80 -17.47
C LEU A 99 -3.24 3.27 -18.90
N GLU A 100 -3.56 2.44 -19.89
CA GLU A 100 -3.48 2.81 -21.32
C GLU A 100 -4.45 3.96 -21.65
N GLU A 101 -5.69 3.89 -21.16
CA GLU A 101 -6.68 4.97 -21.27
C GLU A 101 -6.21 6.27 -20.58
N ASN A 102 -5.38 6.15 -19.54
CA ASN A 102 -4.81 7.27 -18.79
C ASN A 102 -3.39 7.66 -19.26
N GLY A 103 -2.98 7.23 -20.46
CA GLY A 103 -1.76 7.74 -21.12
C GLY A 103 -0.53 6.83 -21.03
N MET A 104 -0.62 5.63 -20.47
CA MET A 104 0.46 4.62 -20.56
C MET A 104 0.59 4.13 -22.00
N ASN A 105 1.78 4.29 -22.60
CA ASN A 105 2.06 3.74 -23.92
C ASN A 105 2.61 2.32 -23.81
N LYS A 106 1.77 1.32 -24.09
CA LYS A 106 2.14 -0.10 -24.01
C LYS A 106 3.36 -0.48 -24.83
N ARG A 107 3.59 0.16 -26.00
CA ARG A 107 4.73 -0.17 -26.86
C ARG A 107 6.04 0.33 -26.25
N ILE A 108 6.04 1.56 -25.74
CA ILE A 108 7.21 2.16 -25.06
C ILE A 108 7.54 1.35 -23.81
N GLU A 109 6.53 1.02 -23.02
CA GLU A 109 6.67 0.26 -21.78
C GLU A 109 6.87 -1.25 -21.97
N GLN A 110 6.92 -1.71 -23.22
CA GLN A 110 7.09 -3.13 -23.58
C GLN A 110 6.06 -4.07 -22.90
N ILE A 111 4.82 -3.60 -22.74
CA ILE A 111 3.72 -4.42 -22.23
C ILE A 111 3.34 -5.47 -23.29
N PRO A 112 3.24 -6.76 -22.93
CA PRO A 112 2.89 -7.82 -23.88
C PRO A 112 1.59 -7.56 -24.64
N ALA A 113 1.53 -8.08 -25.87
CA ALA A 113 0.33 -8.03 -26.68
C ALA A 113 -0.81 -8.85 -26.04
N TRP A 114 -2.06 -8.54 -26.39
CA TRP A 114 -3.21 -9.26 -25.82
C TRP A 114 -3.20 -10.77 -26.10
N SER A 115 -2.65 -11.19 -27.23
CA SER A 115 -2.45 -12.61 -27.57
C SER A 115 -1.48 -13.30 -26.61
N GLU A 116 -0.36 -12.65 -26.29
CA GLU A 116 0.64 -13.15 -25.34
C GLU A 116 0.09 -13.19 -23.91
N LEU A 117 -0.64 -12.15 -23.50
CA LEU A 117 -1.34 -12.12 -22.21
C LEU A 117 -2.38 -13.25 -22.10
N ASN A 118 -3.10 -13.55 -23.19
CA ASN A 118 -4.03 -14.69 -23.22
C ASN A 118 -3.29 -16.03 -23.06
N GLN A 119 -2.12 -16.19 -23.67
CA GLN A 119 -1.32 -17.41 -23.54
C GLN A 119 -0.85 -17.59 -22.09
N LEU A 120 -0.39 -16.53 -21.43
CA LEU A 120 -0.03 -16.56 -20.01
C LEU A 120 -1.22 -16.93 -19.11
N GLU A 121 -2.39 -16.32 -19.33
CA GLU A 121 -3.63 -16.62 -18.59
C GLU A 121 -4.05 -18.08 -18.78
N ASN A 122 -3.98 -18.61 -20.00
CA ASN A 122 -4.35 -19.99 -20.31
C ASN A 122 -3.34 -21.03 -19.77
N ALA A 123 -2.10 -20.62 -19.53
CA ALA A 123 -1.05 -21.46 -18.97
C ALA A 123 -0.95 -21.37 -17.45
N ASP A 124 -1.90 -20.71 -16.77
CA ASP A 124 -1.88 -20.45 -15.32
C ASP A 124 -0.55 -19.81 -14.85
N MET A 125 0.02 -18.94 -15.70
CA MET A 125 1.25 -18.21 -15.40
C MET A 125 0.93 -16.81 -14.88
N PRO A 126 1.69 -16.31 -13.86
CA PRO A 126 1.58 -14.93 -13.43
C PRO A 126 2.00 -13.96 -14.54
N LEU A 127 1.69 -12.67 -14.35
CA LEU A 127 2.31 -11.64 -15.17
C LEU A 127 3.84 -11.61 -14.93
N PRO A 128 4.63 -11.36 -15.99
CA PRO A 128 6.08 -11.21 -15.85
C PRO A 128 6.41 -10.08 -14.88
N ARG A 129 7.43 -10.27 -14.04
CA ARG A 129 7.82 -9.27 -13.03
C ARG A 129 8.12 -7.89 -13.62
N PRO A 130 8.80 -7.75 -14.78
CA PRO A 130 9.01 -6.44 -15.40
C PRO A 130 7.70 -5.71 -15.73
N VAL A 131 6.67 -6.45 -16.16
CA VAL A 131 5.33 -5.88 -16.43
C VAL A 131 4.72 -5.38 -15.12
N LEU A 132 4.81 -6.17 -14.04
CA LEU A 132 4.33 -5.75 -12.72
C LEU A 132 5.06 -4.50 -12.19
N CYS A 133 6.35 -4.34 -12.48
CA CYS A 133 7.11 -3.14 -12.13
C CYS A 133 6.55 -1.88 -12.80
N VAL A 134 6.22 -1.98 -14.10
CA VAL A 134 5.59 -0.87 -14.85
C VAL A 134 4.22 -0.56 -14.28
N LEU A 135 3.37 -1.57 -14.09
CA LEU A 135 2.02 -1.36 -13.54
C LEU A 135 2.06 -0.71 -12.16
N MET A 136 2.95 -1.16 -11.28
CA MET A 136 3.20 -0.54 -9.98
C MET A 136 3.59 0.93 -10.13
N ALA A 137 4.54 1.26 -11.02
CA ALA A 137 5.01 2.63 -11.20
C ALA A 137 3.87 3.56 -11.63
N TYR A 138 3.11 3.17 -12.66
CA TYR A 138 1.97 3.95 -13.16
C TYR A 138 0.84 4.07 -12.14
N SER A 139 0.51 3.01 -11.40
CA SER A 139 -0.49 3.08 -10.32
C SER A 139 -0.08 4.04 -9.21
N LYS A 140 1.21 4.11 -8.87
CA LYS A 140 1.72 5.11 -7.92
C LYS A 140 1.68 6.53 -8.49
N MET A 141 1.97 6.72 -9.77
CA MET A 141 1.88 8.04 -10.40
C MET A 141 0.44 8.56 -10.38
N GLU A 142 -0.55 7.72 -10.72
CA GLU A 142 -1.96 8.06 -10.63
C GLU A 142 -2.38 8.41 -9.19
N GLY A 143 -2.02 7.55 -8.23
CA GLY A 143 -2.31 7.78 -6.82
C GLY A 143 -1.72 9.10 -6.31
N PHE A 144 -0.44 9.36 -6.62
CA PHE A 144 0.24 10.60 -6.28
C PHE A 144 -0.46 11.81 -6.88
N PHE A 145 -0.76 11.81 -8.18
CA PHE A 145 -1.38 12.93 -8.87
C PHE A 145 -2.76 13.24 -8.31
N MET A 146 -3.59 12.22 -8.14
CA MET A 146 -4.97 12.40 -7.65
C MET A 146 -4.99 12.85 -6.19
N LEU A 147 -4.04 12.39 -5.38
CA LEU A 147 -3.87 12.88 -4.03
C LEU A 147 -3.33 14.31 -4.01
N SER A 148 -2.30 14.66 -4.78
CA SER A 148 -1.70 16.01 -4.72
C SER A 148 -2.65 17.11 -5.18
N VAL A 149 -3.49 16.82 -6.19
CA VAL A 149 -4.51 17.75 -6.71
C VAL A 149 -5.70 17.88 -5.74
N HIS A 150 -6.20 16.76 -5.21
CA HIS A 150 -7.46 16.75 -4.46
C HIS A 150 -7.29 16.66 -2.94
N LEU A 151 -6.06 16.60 -2.41
CA LEU A 151 -5.79 16.82 -0.99
C LEU A 151 -6.11 18.27 -0.64
N ASN A 152 -7.37 18.52 -0.27
CA ASN A 152 -7.70 19.67 0.54
C ASN A 152 -7.15 19.39 1.95
N CYS A 153 -6.08 20.09 2.33
CA CYS A 153 -5.36 19.92 3.60
C CYS A 153 -6.18 20.17 4.87
N ARG A 154 -7.50 20.33 4.78
CA ARG A 154 -8.44 20.26 5.92
C ARG A 154 -8.61 18.81 6.37
N TRP A 155 -7.50 18.13 6.60
CA TRP A 155 -7.49 16.90 7.38
C TRP A 155 -7.92 17.29 8.80
N LYS A 156 -9.12 16.85 9.20
CA LYS A 156 -9.61 17.00 10.59
C LYS A 156 -8.50 16.53 11.56
N LYS A 157 -8.44 17.08 12.79
CA LYS A 157 -7.41 16.78 13.82
C LYS A 157 -6.94 15.31 13.85
N ASN A 158 -7.83 14.35 13.64
CA ASN A 158 -7.56 12.91 13.66
C ASN A 158 -6.54 12.43 12.60
N PHE A 159 -6.30 13.18 11.52
CA PHE A 159 -5.33 12.83 10.47
C PHE A 159 -4.01 13.62 10.56
N GLN A 160 -3.95 14.65 11.41
CA GLN A 160 -2.70 15.39 11.65
C GLN A 160 -1.62 14.46 12.20
N ASN A 161 -1.96 13.46 13.02
CA ASN A 161 -1.02 12.46 13.52
C ASN A 161 -0.44 11.56 12.41
N ILE A 162 -1.23 11.22 11.39
CA ILE A 162 -0.74 10.45 10.23
C ILE A 162 0.20 11.32 9.41
N THR A 163 -0.16 12.58 9.15
CA THR A 163 0.72 13.55 8.47
C THR A 163 2.01 13.83 9.24
N TRP A 164 1.92 13.91 10.56
CA TRP A 164 3.04 14.15 11.46
C TRP A 164 4.06 13.01 11.38
N ASN A 165 3.62 11.75 11.46
CA ASN A 165 4.49 10.57 11.46
C ASN A 165 5.18 10.29 10.12
N ILE A 166 4.91 11.06 9.06
CA ILE A 166 5.57 10.89 7.75
C ILE A 166 7.01 11.40 7.76
N PHE A 167 7.31 12.39 8.60
CA PHE A 167 8.67 12.93 8.70
C PHE A 167 9.53 12.08 9.65
N PRO A 168 10.84 11.96 9.39
CA PRO A 168 11.79 11.35 10.32
C PRO A 168 11.64 11.93 11.74
N TRP A 169 11.66 11.06 12.75
CA TRP A 169 11.62 11.40 14.16
C TRP A 169 12.64 12.48 14.52
N THR A 170 13.87 12.39 14.00
CA THR A 170 14.92 13.38 14.25
C THR A 170 14.48 14.81 13.89
N LEU A 171 13.79 14.97 12.76
CA LEU A 171 13.28 16.28 12.32
C LEU A 171 12.05 16.70 13.11
N ARG A 172 11.21 15.74 13.51
CA ARG A 172 10.01 15.99 14.32
C ARG A 172 10.38 16.48 15.71
N ASP A 173 11.39 15.88 16.31
CA ASP A 173 11.94 16.25 17.61
C ASP A 173 12.58 17.65 17.54
N SER A 174 13.34 17.92 16.47
CA SER A 174 14.03 19.21 16.28
C SER A 174 13.08 20.38 15.97
N PHE A 175 12.04 20.17 15.14
CA PHE A 175 11.23 21.27 14.62
C PHE A 175 9.80 21.34 15.15
N GLY A 176 9.30 20.29 15.80
CA GLY A 176 7.92 20.26 16.27
C GLY A 176 6.94 20.59 15.14
N GLU A 177 5.81 21.21 15.48
CA GLU A 177 4.74 21.53 14.53
C GLU A 177 5.20 22.39 13.34
N ASN A 178 6.36 23.05 13.40
CA ASN A 178 6.91 23.85 12.30
C ASN A 178 7.16 23.03 11.02
N ILE A 179 7.33 21.71 11.12
CA ILE A 179 7.48 20.82 9.96
C ILE A 179 6.20 20.71 9.13
N ILE A 180 5.04 20.97 9.74
CA ILE A 180 3.71 20.88 9.08
C ILE A 180 3.56 21.97 8.02
N ASP A 181 4.34 23.05 8.14
CA ASP A 181 4.40 24.14 7.17
C ASP A 181 5.43 23.91 6.06
N HIS A 182 5.86 22.66 5.83
CA HIS A 182 6.73 22.34 4.71
C HIS A 182 6.12 22.81 3.36
N PRO A 183 6.87 23.49 2.48
CA PRO A 183 6.35 23.99 1.21
C PRO A 183 5.78 22.88 0.31
N LEU A 184 6.44 21.72 0.30
CA LEU A 184 6.02 20.52 -0.44
C LEU A 184 5.18 19.53 0.38
N LYS A 185 4.50 19.98 1.45
CA LYS A 185 3.78 19.05 2.33
C LYS A 185 2.76 18.19 1.58
N LYS A 186 2.07 18.75 0.58
CA LYS A 186 1.05 18.01 -0.18
C LYS A 186 1.66 16.89 -0.99
N GLU A 187 2.77 17.17 -1.65
CA GLU A 187 3.53 16.26 -2.50
C GLU A 187 4.12 15.14 -1.64
N ILE A 188 4.79 15.48 -0.53
CA ILE A 188 5.38 14.51 0.39
C ILE A 188 4.30 13.57 0.95
N ILE A 189 3.18 14.12 1.44
CA ILE A 189 2.07 13.31 1.97
C ILE A 189 1.52 12.40 0.88
N SER A 190 1.30 12.92 -0.32
CA SER A 190 0.73 12.15 -1.44
C SER A 190 1.65 10.98 -1.82
N THR A 191 2.96 11.21 -1.88
CA THR A 191 3.95 10.17 -2.16
C THR A 191 3.95 9.10 -1.08
N VAL A 192 4.01 9.48 0.20
CA VAL A 192 4.08 8.51 1.30
C VAL A 192 2.79 7.71 1.44
N LEU A 193 1.62 8.35 1.32
CA LEU A 193 0.33 7.65 1.37
C LEU A 193 0.19 6.67 0.19
N THR A 194 0.56 7.11 -1.01
CA THR A 194 0.49 6.25 -2.19
C THR A 194 1.41 5.04 -2.05
N ASN A 195 2.65 5.25 -1.61
CA ASN A 195 3.61 4.16 -1.37
C ASN A 195 3.09 3.22 -0.27
N ARG A 196 2.65 3.75 0.87
CA ARG A 196 2.14 2.96 2.00
C ARG A 196 1.02 2.02 1.57
N ILE A 197 0.02 2.54 0.86
CA ILE A 197 -1.16 1.76 0.46
C ILE A 197 -0.79 0.78 -0.65
N THR A 198 -0.11 1.26 -1.69
CA THR A 198 0.21 0.43 -2.86
C THR A 198 1.12 -0.74 -2.45
N ASN A 199 2.15 -0.49 -1.63
CA ASN A 199 3.10 -1.51 -1.14
C ASN A 199 2.41 -2.69 -0.45
N GLN A 200 1.26 -2.47 0.18
CA GLN A 200 0.49 -3.50 0.86
C GLN A 200 -0.62 -4.05 -0.05
N ALA A 201 -1.55 -3.18 -0.47
CA ALA A 201 -2.78 -3.56 -1.13
C ALA A 201 -2.59 -3.99 -2.60
N GLY A 202 -1.46 -3.63 -3.22
CA GLY A 202 -1.09 -3.99 -4.60
C GLY A 202 -1.50 -2.95 -5.63
N SER A 203 -0.91 -3.04 -6.81
CA SER A 203 -1.01 -2.03 -7.89
C SER A 203 -2.44 -1.84 -8.39
N THR A 204 -3.25 -2.90 -8.36
CA THR A 204 -4.64 -2.83 -8.82
C THR A 204 -5.60 -2.16 -7.83
N PHE A 205 -5.18 -1.89 -6.59
CA PHE A 205 -6.12 -1.57 -5.51
C PHE A 205 -6.83 -0.23 -5.72
N ILE A 206 -6.07 0.86 -5.88
CA ILE A 206 -6.60 2.23 -5.84
C ILE A 206 -7.60 2.45 -6.98
N SER A 207 -7.17 2.24 -8.23
CA SER A 207 -8.01 2.42 -9.41
C SER A 207 -9.23 1.50 -9.41
N ARG A 208 -9.06 0.23 -9.02
CA ARG A 208 -10.18 -0.72 -8.94
C ARG A 208 -11.21 -0.32 -7.90
N MET A 209 -10.78 0.15 -6.73
CA MET A 209 -11.71 0.59 -5.69
C MET A 209 -12.44 1.84 -6.13
N ALA A 210 -11.71 2.84 -6.64
CA ALA A 210 -12.31 4.08 -7.14
C ALA A 210 -13.36 3.81 -8.22
N HIS A 211 -13.01 3.01 -9.24
CA HIS A 211 -13.93 2.63 -10.32
C HIS A 211 -15.11 1.78 -9.83
N GLY A 212 -14.84 0.76 -9.00
CA GLY A 212 -15.86 -0.17 -8.54
C GLY A 212 -16.85 0.39 -7.51
N SER A 213 -16.51 1.50 -6.84
CA SER A 213 -17.41 2.19 -5.92
C SER A 213 -17.89 3.55 -6.41
N GLU A 214 -17.43 4.01 -7.58
CA GLU A 214 -17.67 5.36 -8.10
C GLU A 214 -17.31 6.45 -7.08
N LYS A 215 -16.23 6.24 -6.33
CA LYS A 215 -15.72 7.19 -5.33
C LYS A 215 -14.37 7.73 -5.73
N SER A 216 -14.06 8.93 -5.22
CA SER A 216 -12.77 9.57 -5.48
C SER A 216 -11.61 8.76 -4.88
N ILE A 217 -10.43 8.83 -5.50
CA ILE A 217 -9.21 8.23 -4.96
C ILE A 217 -8.89 8.71 -3.53
N PRO A 218 -9.04 10.02 -3.20
CA PRO A 218 -8.92 10.48 -1.81
C PRO A 218 -9.86 9.78 -0.83
N ASP A 219 -11.10 9.49 -1.20
CA ASP A 219 -12.05 8.77 -0.33
C ASP A 219 -11.66 7.30 -0.15
N VAL A 220 -11.16 6.66 -1.21
CA VAL A 220 -10.62 5.28 -1.15
C VAL A 220 -9.43 5.22 -0.19
N VAL A 221 -8.48 6.15 -0.34
CA VAL A 221 -7.29 6.27 0.52
C VAL A 221 -7.68 6.54 1.97
N ARG A 222 -8.58 7.49 2.22
CA ARG A 222 -9.07 7.79 3.57
C ARG A 222 -9.72 6.57 4.22
N THR A 223 -10.57 5.87 3.46
CA THR A 223 -11.29 4.69 3.95
C THR A 223 -10.33 3.54 4.26
N TYR A 224 -9.31 3.32 3.41
CA TYR A 224 -8.27 2.33 3.67
C TYR A 224 -7.51 2.63 4.96
N LEU A 225 -7.02 3.86 5.14
CA LEU A 225 -6.23 4.24 6.32
C LEU A 225 -7.03 4.08 7.63
N VAL A 226 -8.32 4.45 7.62
CA VAL A 226 -9.20 4.29 8.79
C VAL A 226 -9.38 2.82 9.13
N LEU A 227 -9.62 1.96 8.13
CA LEU A 227 -9.84 0.53 8.36
C LEU A 227 -8.55 -0.20 8.75
N GLU A 228 -7.44 0.13 8.11
CA GLU A 228 -6.10 -0.34 8.45
C GLU A 228 -5.79 -0.06 9.93
N SER A 229 -5.95 1.20 10.36
CA SER A 229 -5.71 1.63 11.74
C SER A 229 -6.69 0.98 12.73
N SER A 230 -7.96 0.83 12.34
CA SER A 230 -8.98 0.19 13.19
C SER A 230 -8.74 -1.30 13.41
N LEU A 231 -8.07 -1.95 12.47
CA LEU A 231 -7.71 -3.37 12.53
C LEU A 231 -6.34 -3.62 13.16
N GLU A 232 -5.59 -2.55 13.49
CA GLU A 232 -4.19 -2.66 13.91
C GLU A 232 -3.36 -3.47 12.90
N ALA A 233 -3.65 -3.27 11.61
CA ALA A 233 -3.05 -4.06 10.54
C ALA A 233 -1.53 -3.90 10.48
N GLU A 234 -0.99 -2.73 10.84
CA GLU A 234 0.45 -2.53 10.95
C GLU A 234 1.10 -3.50 11.94
N THR A 235 0.54 -3.62 13.14
CA THR A 235 1.03 -4.56 14.17
C THR A 235 0.97 -6.00 13.69
N ILE A 236 -0.09 -6.39 12.98
CA ILE A 236 -0.19 -7.73 12.39
C ILE A 236 0.91 -7.95 11.34
N ARG A 237 1.21 -6.95 10.50
CA ARG A 237 2.28 -7.04 9.51
C ARG A 237 3.66 -7.14 10.18
N GLU A 238 3.92 -6.34 11.21
CA GLU A 238 5.15 -6.40 12.01
C GLU A 238 5.34 -7.78 12.65
N GLU A 239 4.28 -8.34 13.25
CA GLU A 239 4.28 -9.71 13.76
C GLU A 239 4.65 -10.71 12.66
N LEU A 240 4.01 -10.62 11.48
CA LEU A 240 4.32 -11.49 10.34
C LEU A 240 5.76 -11.36 9.82
N TYR A 241 6.34 -10.15 9.85
CA TYR A 241 7.74 -9.93 9.50
C TYR A 241 8.70 -10.50 10.54
N SER A 242 8.31 -10.52 11.82
CA SER A 242 9.12 -11.06 12.91
C SER A 242 9.20 -12.59 12.93
N LEU A 243 8.27 -13.28 12.26
CA LEU A 243 8.24 -14.74 12.22
C LEU A 243 9.41 -15.31 11.41
N THR A 244 10.24 -16.12 12.07
CA THR A 244 11.41 -16.80 11.50
C THR A 244 11.13 -18.25 11.09
N ASP A 245 10.00 -18.82 11.51
CA ASP A 245 9.63 -20.22 11.35
C ASP A 245 8.72 -20.49 10.13
N ILE A 246 8.51 -19.49 9.27
CA ILE A 246 7.69 -19.59 8.06
C ILE A 246 8.49 -19.24 6.80
N SER A 247 8.10 -19.81 5.67
CA SER A 247 8.66 -19.44 4.37
C SER A 247 8.18 -18.06 3.92
N GLU A 248 8.94 -17.39 3.05
CA GLU A 248 8.51 -16.11 2.43
C GLU A 248 7.18 -16.24 1.69
N LYS A 249 6.94 -17.39 1.07
CA LYS A 249 5.67 -17.66 0.38
C LYS A 249 4.50 -17.66 1.38
N GLU A 250 4.63 -18.38 2.50
CA GLU A 250 3.60 -18.39 3.53
C GLU A 250 3.38 -17.00 4.14
N ARG A 251 4.46 -16.22 4.30
CA ARG A 251 4.36 -14.84 4.77
C ARG A 251 3.58 -13.97 3.77
N TYR A 252 3.88 -14.06 2.48
CA TYR A 252 3.18 -13.30 1.44
C TYR A 252 1.72 -13.71 1.31
N ASP A 253 1.41 -15.02 1.39
CA ASP A 253 0.03 -15.50 1.41
C ASP A 253 -0.75 -14.89 2.59
N ALA A 254 -0.18 -14.89 3.79
CA ALA A 254 -0.80 -14.29 4.99
C ALA A 254 -1.00 -12.77 4.87
N LEU A 255 -0.02 -12.04 4.32
CA LEU A 255 -0.13 -10.61 4.05
C LEU A 255 -1.21 -10.32 3.00
N ILE A 256 -1.29 -11.12 1.92
CA ILE A 256 -2.33 -10.97 0.90
C ILE A 256 -3.72 -11.19 1.51
N GLU A 257 -3.88 -12.18 2.39
CA GLU A 257 -5.15 -12.45 3.08
C GLU A 257 -5.58 -11.29 3.98
N LEU A 258 -4.65 -10.71 4.76
CA LEU A 258 -4.91 -9.51 5.56
C LEU A 258 -5.38 -8.35 4.67
N GLU A 259 -4.68 -8.10 3.57
CA GLU A 259 -5.02 -7.02 2.66
C GLU A 259 -6.34 -7.26 1.94
N ASP A 260 -6.67 -8.51 1.58
CA ASP A 260 -7.94 -8.83 0.95
C ASP A 260 -9.12 -8.65 1.90
N LEU A 261 -8.94 -8.92 3.21
CA LEU A 261 -9.92 -8.55 4.24
C LEU A 261 -10.13 -7.04 4.28
N ILE A 262 -9.06 -6.24 4.33
CA ILE A 262 -9.15 -4.77 4.34
C ILE A 262 -9.83 -4.27 3.07
N LYS A 263 -9.47 -4.79 1.89
CA LYS A 263 -10.09 -4.45 0.61
C LYS A 263 -11.59 -4.71 0.59
N THR A 264 -12.05 -5.84 1.14
CA THR A 264 -13.48 -6.14 1.25
C THR A 264 -14.19 -5.12 2.14
N LEU A 265 -13.59 -4.76 3.28
CA LEU A 265 -14.16 -3.77 4.18
C LEU A 265 -14.21 -2.38 3.54
N VAL A 266 -13.13 -1.95 2.88
CA VAL A 266 -13.06 -0.68 2.14
C VAL A 266 -14.18 -0.62 1.11
N ARG A 267 -14.31 -1.67 0.28
CA ARG A 267 -15.37 -1.74 -0.73
C ARG A 267 -16.75 -1.58 -0.09
N ASN A 268 -17.05 -2.35 0.95
CA ASN A 268 -18.38 -2.35 1.59
C ASN A 268 -18.74 -0.98 2.16
N VAL A 269 -17.77 -0.30 2.78
CA VAL A 269 -17.94 1.07 3.29
C VAL A 269 -18.21 2.05 2.14
N LEU A 270 -17.43 2.00 1.06
CA LEU A 270 -17.56 2.94 -0.05
C LEU A 270 -18.89 2.83 -0.81
N ILE A 271 -19.44 1.62 -0.94
CA ILE A 271 -20.73 1.37 -1.63
C ILE A 271 -21.95 1.49 -0.70
N GLY A 272 -21.77 1.96 0.55
CA GLY A 272 -22.87 2.14 1.50
C GLY A 272 -23.53 0.84 1.95
N GLN A 273 -22.89 -0.31 1.75
CA GLN A 273 -23.38 -1.56 2.32
C GLN A 273 -23.12 -1.54 3.81
N THR A 274 -24.19 -1.59 4.61
CA THR A 274 -24.07 -1.79 6.06
C THR A 274 -23.16 -2.97 6.29
N CYS A 275 -22.05 -2.71 6.98
CA CYS A 275 -21.11 -3.74 7.33
C CYS A 275 -21.80 -4.66 8.33
N CYS A 276 -22.55 -5.65 7.84
CA CYS A 276 -22.81 -6.86 8.58
C CYS A 276 -21.48 -7.61 8.67
N LEU A 277 -20.54 -7.04 9.42
CA LEU A 277 -19.46 -7.77 10.08
C LEU A 277 -20.15 -8.71 11.06
N ASP A 278 -20.76 -9.77 10.53
CA ASP A 278 -21.18 -10.88 11.35
C ASP A 278 -19.90 -11.60 11.78
N LEU A 279 -19.30 -11.09 12.86
CA LEU A 279 -18.14 -11.67 13.53
C LEU A 279 -18.45 -13.08 14.09
N ARG A 280 -19.70 -13.58 13.94
CA ARG A 280 -20.05 -15.00 14.11
C ARG A 280 -19.74 -15.83 12.86
N LYS A 281 -19.75 -15.29 11.63
CA LYS A 281 -19.31 -15.97 10.40
C LYS A 281 -17.79 -16.19 10.36
N LEU A 282 -17.01 -15.28 10.94
CA LEU A 282 -15.57 -15.49 11.21
C LEU A 282 -15.32 -16.56 12.29
N ARG A 283 -16.29 -16.81 13.19
CA ARG A 283 -16.23 -17.86 14.22
C ARG A 283 -16.80 -19.20 13.75
N ASN A 284 -17.78 -19.17 12.85
CA ASN A 284 -18.47 -20.31 12.27
C ASN A 284 -18.21 -20.34 10.75
N SER A 285 -16.98 -20.63 10.37
CA SER A 285 -16.56 -20.98 9.00
C SER A 285 -17.13 -22.34 8.56
N LYS A 286 -18.44 -22.54 8.73
CA LYS A 286 -19.21 -23.66 8.19
C LYS A 286 -20.42 -23.19 7.37
N ASN A 287 -21.03 -22.04 7.68
CA ASN A 287 -22.32 -21.65 7.07
C ASN A 287 -22.33 -20.35 6.24
N CYS A 288 -21.23 -19.60 6.15
CA CYS A 288 -21.09 -18.56 5.11
C CYS A 288 -20.65 -19.14 3.75
N CYS A 289 -20.53 -20.47 3.67
CA CYS A 289 -19.92 -21.21 2.58
C CYS A 289 -20.89 -21.69 1.48
N ARG A 290 -22.20 -21.40 1.52
CA ARG A 290 -23.16 -22.00 0.58
C ARG A 290 -23.47 -21.19 -0.69
N ASN A 291 -23.48 -19.85 -0.64
CA ASN A 291 -23.95 -19.03 -1.78
C ASN A 291 -22.95 -18.00 -2.32
N CYS A 292 -21.68 -18.01 -1.88
CA CYS A 292 -20.65 -17.16 -2.48
C CYS A 292 -19.86 -17.99 -3.50
N SER A 293 -20.18 -17.84 -4.78
CA SER A 293 -19.52 -18.54 -5.91
C SER A 293 -18.00 -18.28 -5.97
N SER A 294 -17.52 -17.22 -5.33
CA SER A 294 -16.10 -16.85 -5.16
C SER A 294 -15.32 -17.70 -4.16
N ILE A 295 -15.97 -18.58 -3.37
CA ILE A 295 -15.34 -19.40 -2.31
C ILE A 295 -15.04 -20.85 -2.76
N ARG A 296 -15.40 -21.29 -3.97
CA ARG A 296 -14.96 -22.62 -4.45
C ARG A 296 -13.43 -22.77 -4.53
N LYS A 297 -12.66 -21.67 -4.48
CA LYS A 297 -11.20 -21.68 -4.34
C LYS A 297 -10.67 -21.96 -2.91
N PHE A 298 -11.52 -22.00 -1.87
CA PHE A 298 -11.11 -22.27 -0.48
C PHE A 298 -10.85 -23.75 -0.14
N GLN A 299 -11.17 -24.69 -1.04
CA GLN A 299 -10.94 -26.13 -0.81
C GLN A 299 -9.47 -26.56 -1.00
N GLY A 300 -8.57 -25.65 -1.40
CA GLY A 300 -7.16 -25.96 -1.68
C GLY A 300 -6.13 -25.52 -0.64
N MET A 301 -6.50 -24.80 0.42
CA MET A 301 -5.53 -24.34 1.44
C MET A 301 -5.08 -25.49 2.35
N ARG A 302 -3.76 -25.62 2.56
CA ARG A 302 -3.20 -26.60 3.50
C ARG A 302 -3.60 -26.22 4.93
N ARG A 303 -3.85 -27.23 5.78
CA ARG A 303 -4.30 -27.09 7.18
C ARG A 303 -3.42 -26.14 8.02
N SER A 304 -2.14 -26.00 7.68
CA SER A 304 -1.17 -25.10 8.34
C SER A 304 -1.49 -23.62 8.15
N GLN A 305 -1.90 -23.20 6.94
CA GLN A 305 -2.23 -21.80 6.62
C GLN A 305 -3.51 -21.35 7.34
N ILE A 306 -4.53 -22.22 7.35
CA ILE A 306 -5.77 -22.00 8.12
C ILE A 306 -5.49 -21.96 9.62
N TRP A 307 -4.50 -22.70 10.13
CA TRP A 307 -4.12 -22.71 11.54
C TRP A 307 -3.39 -21.41 11.94
N LEU A 308 -2.45 -20.93 11.11
CA LEU A 308 -1.68 -19.70 11.38
C LEU A 308 -2.57 -18.46 11.36
N PHE A 309 -3.43 -18.32 10.35
CA PHE A 309 -4.44 -17.26 10.29
C PHE A 309 -5.42 -17.35 11.47
N ARG A 310 -5.87 -18.55 11.84
CA ARG A 310 -6.71 -18.75 13.03
C ARG A 310 -5.98 -18.43 14.33
N LYS A 311 -4.66 -18.61 14.43
CA LYS A 311 -3.86 -18.29 15.62
C LYS A 311 -3.73 -16.77 15.77
N LEU A 312 -3.44 -16.06 14.68
CA LEU A 312 -3.35 -14.60 14.62
C LEU A 312 -4.71 -13.93 14.88
N VAL A 313 -5.77 -14.41 14.22
CA VAL A 313 -7.16 -13.90 14.44
C VAL A 313 -7.74 -14.30 15.80
N LYS A 314 -7.22 -15.36 16.46
CA LYS A 314 -7.65 -15.77 17.81
C LYS A 314 -6.97 -15.00 18.93
N GLN A 315 -5.96 -14.16 18.67
CA GLN A 315 -5.50 -13.21 19.68
C GLN A 315 -6.72 -12.36 20.11
N LYS A 316 -7.15 -12.55 21.37
CA LYS A 316 -8.47 -12.15 21.93
C LYS A 316 -8.77 -10.65 21.90
N GLN A 317 -7.89 -9.81 21.34
CA GLN A 317 -7.97 -8.36 21.37
C GLN A 317 -8.79 -7.77 20.19
N ILE A 318 -8.68 -8.32 18.98
CA ILE A 318 -9.27 -7.72 17.75
C ILE A 318 -10.81 -7.54 17.83
N LYS A 319 -11.53 -8.47 18.48
CA LYS A 319 -13.01 -8.40 18.62
C LYS A 319 -13.50 -7.26 19.54
N LYS A 320 -12.75 -6.94 20.60
CA LYS A 320 -13.14 -5.92 21.59
C LYS A 320 -12.80 -4.52 21.07
N LEU A 321 -11.72 -4.41 20.31
CA LEU A 321 -11.23 -3.20 19.64
C LEU A 321 -12.12 -2.79 18.45
N LEU A 322 -12.44 -3.72 17.54
CA LEU A 322 -13.29 -3.42 16.39
C LEU A 322 -14.71 -2.98 16.78
N LYS A 323 -15.29 -3.57 17.83
CA LYS A 323 -16.65 -3.23 18.27
C LYS A 323 -16.74 -1.85 18.94
N ARG A 324 -15.67 -1.39 19.61
CA ARG A 324 -15.59 -0.05 20.21
C ARG A 324 -15.25 1.02 19.17
N ARG A 325 -14.32 0.76 18.25
CA ARG A 325 -13.89 1.75 17.23
C ARG A 325 -14.85 1.91 16.06
N LEU A 326 -15.47 0.84 15.55
CA LEU A 326 -16.48 0.97 14.48
C LEU A 326 -17.73 1.74 14.93
N HIS A 327 -18.09 1.67 16.22
CA HIS A 327 -19.22 2.43 16.75
C HIS A 327 -18.89 3.94 16.87
N LEU A 328 -17.66 4.28 17.25
CA LEU A 328 -17.18 5.67 17.28
C LEU A 328 -17.03 6.26 15.87
N LEU A 329 -16.52 5.48 14.91
CA LEU A 329 -16.41 5.90 13.50
C LEU A 329 -17.78 6.10 12.85
N TRP A 330 -18.78 5.29 13.18
CA TRP A 330 -20.14 5.47 12.68
C TRP A 330 -20.80 6.74 13.24
N MET A 331 -20.49 7.14 14.48
CA MET A 331 -20.96 8.41 15.05
C MET A 331 -20.19 9.64 14.54
N GLU A 332 -18.90 9.53 14.20
CA GLU A 332 -18.08 10.66 13.75
C GLU A 332 -18.19 10.97 12.24
N TYR A 333 -18.54 9.98 11.42
CA TYR A 333 -18.60 10.11 9.94
C TYR A 333 -19.99 9.87 9.36
N GLY A 334 -20.96 9.44 10.15
CA GLY A 334 -22.34 9.25 9.73
C GLY A 334 -23.17 10.50 9.92
N HIS A 335 -22.98 11.53 9.08
CA HIS A 335 -24.01 12.49 8.69
C HIS A 335 -23.49 13.31 7.50
N HIS A 336 -23.82 12.84 6.29
CA HIS A 336 -24.25 13.65 5.15
C HIS A 336 -25.02 12.77 4.18
#